data_AF-A0A0M3JED4-F1
#
_entry.id   AF-A0A0M3JED4-F1
#
_cell.length_a   1.000
_cell.length_b   1.000
_cell.length_c   1.000
_cell.angle_alpha   90.00
_cell.angle_beta   90.00
_cell.angle_gamma   90.00
#
_symmetry.space_group_name_H-M   'P 1'
#
loop_
_entity.id
_entity.type
_entity.pdbx_description
1 polymer ?
#
loop_
_entity_poly.entity_id
_entity_poly.type
_entity_poly.pdbx_seq_one_letter_code
_entity_poly.pdbx_strand_id
1 'polypeptide(L)'
;MLYQASHQSFSSHVYSTRDGSRVAAFIGDEGLHEYNFKDARTLHQAIRRGLRESNNGPMLGIRKKQPDGSAPYVWLTYQEVIDRSVDLTYGISTLGIKAGQQTFIG
;
A
#
# COMPACT_ATOMS: atom_id res chain seq x y z
N MET A 1 26.53 -15.75 1.99
CA MET A 1 25.26 -16.53 2.04
C MET A 1 24.18 -15.64 1.47
N LEU A 2 23.98 -15.69 0.14
CA LEU A 2 23.12 -14.77 -0.59
C LEU A 2 21.67 -15.26 -0.51
N TYR A 3 20.79 -14.45 0.08
CA TYR A 3 19.35 -14.68 0.08
C TYR A 3 18.81 -14.39 -1.33
N GLN A 4 18.58 -15.43 -2.12
CA GLN A 4 17.78 -15.29 -3.34
C GLN A 4 16.31 -15.17 -2.94
N ALA A 5 15.84 -13.93 -2.78
CA ALA A 5 14.41 -13.64 -2.83
C ALA A 5 13.94 -13.96 -4.25
N SER A 6 13.14 -15.01 -4.39
CA SER A 6 12.39 -15.31 -5.62
C SER A 6 11.52 -14.10 -5.95
N HIS A 7 12.03 -13.22 -6.82
CA HIS A 7 11.27 -12.13 -7.38
C HIS A 7 10.23 -12.76 -8.32
N GLN A 8 9.00 -12.93 -7.84
CA GLN A 8 7.87 -13.06 -8.75
C GLN A 8 7.85 -11.79 -9.61
N SER A 9 8.17 -11.96 -10.89
CA SER A 9 8.16 -10.85 -11.84
C SER A 9 6.72 -10.38 -12.00
N PHE A 10 6.39 -9.25 -11.38
CA PHE A 10 5.07 -8.65 -11.48
C PHE A 10 4.98 -7.91 -12.82
N SER A 11 4.16 -8.44 -13.73
CA SER A 11 3.89 -7.84 -15.02
C SER A 11 2.59 -7.04 -14.94
N SER A 12 2.67 -5.71 -14.93
CA SER A 12 1.50 -4.82 -14.94
C SER A 12 0.82 -4.71 -16.32
N HIS A 13 1.14 -5.61 -17.25
CA HIS A 13 0.71 -5.52 -18.63
C HIS A 13 -0.77 -5.88 -18.76
N VAL A 14 -1.56 -4.91 -19.21
CA VAL A 14 -2.90 -5.15 -19.74
C VAL A 14 -2.74 -5.91 -21.05
N TYR A 15 -3.15 -7.17 -21.08
CA TYR A 15 -3.15 -7.96 -22.32
C TYR A 15 -4.46 -7.71 -23.07
N SER A 16 -4.34 -7.48 -24.38
CA SER A 16 -5.47 -7.36 -25.29
C SER A 16 -5.89 -8.75 -25.75
N THR A 17 -7.15 -9.11 -25.54
CA THR A 17 -7.74 -10.34 -26.07
C THR A 17 -8.02 -10.20 -27.57
N ARG A 18 -8.32 -11.32 -28.24
CA ARG A 18 -8.49 -11.37 -29.72
C ARG A 18 -9.63 -10.47 -30.24
N ASP A 19 -10.60 -10.17 -29.39
CA ASP A 19 -11.74 -9.27 -29.62
C ASP A 19 -11.43 -7.79 -29.28
N GLY A 20 -10.23 -7.49 -28.78
CA GLY A 20 -9.81 -6.15 -28.37
C GLY A 20 -10.19 -5.77 -26.93
N SER A 21 -10.78 -6.68 -26.15
CA SER A 21 -11.04 -6.45 -24.73
C SER A 21 -9.74 -6.37 -23.93
N ARG A 22 -9.76 -5.61 -22.84
CA ARG A 22 -8.62 -5.41 -21.94
C ARG A 22 -8.85 -6.21 -20.67
N VAL A 23 -7.85 -6.99 -20.26
CA VAL A 23 -7.93 -7.74 -19.02
C VAL A 23 -7.07 -7.06 -17.96
N ALA A 24 -7.57 -7.01 -16.73
CA ALA A 24 -6.86 -6.42 -15.61
C ALA A 24 -5.55 -7.19 -15.34
N ALA A 25 -4.48 -6.47 -15.02
CA ALA A 25 -3.16 -7.04 -14.74
C ALA A 25 -3.13 -8.09 -13.60
N PHE A 26 -4.18 -8.14 -12.78
CA PHE A 26 -4.31 -9.06 -11.65
C PHE A 26 -5.14 -10.31 -11.95
N ILE A 27 -5.62 -10.47 -13.18
CA ILE A 27 -6.24 -11.71 -13.65
C ILE A 27 -5.13 -12.46 -14.39
N GLY A 28 -4.76 -13.64 -13.90
CA GLY A 28 -3.84 -14.56 -14.57
C GLY A 28 -4.56 -15.77 -15.15
N ASP A 29 -3.81 -16.72 -15.69
CA ASP A 29 -4.36 -17.96 -16.27
C ASP A 29 -5.19 -18.78 -15.25
N GLU A 30 -4.83 -18.69 -13.97
CA GLU A 30 -5.52 -19.37 -12.86
C GLU A 30 -6.65 -18.51 -12.23
N GLY A 31 -6.97 -17.35 -12.81
CA GLY A 31 -7.99 -16.43 -12.31
C GLY A 31 -7.43 -15.22 -11.54
N LEU A 32 -8.25 -14.64 -10.66
CA LEU A 32 -7.89 -13.42 -9.93
C LEU A 32 -6.81 -13.71 -8.87
N HIS A 33 -5.70 -12.98 -8.91
CA HIS A 33 -4.67 -13.04 -7.88
C HIS A 33 -5.19 -12.55 -6.53
N GLU A 34 -5.16 -13.41 -5.51
CA GLU A 34 -5.66 -13.11 -4.17
C GLU A 34 -4.74 -12.16 -3.37
N TYR A 35 -3.44 -12.17 -3.64
CA TYR A 35 -2.44 -11.35 -2.96
C TYR A 35 -1.22 -11.11 -3.86
N ASN A 36 -0.58 -9.95 -3.70
CA ASN A 36 0.66 -9.63 -4.42
C ASN A 36 1.90 -10.26 -3.78
N PHE A 37 1.91 -10.42 -2.46
CA PHE A 37 3.03 -10.97 -1.72
C PHE A 37 2.55 -12.02 -0.73
N LYS A 38 3.23 -13.17 -0.68
CA LYS A 38 2.86 -14.27 0.23
C LYS A 38 2.89 -13.85 1.70
N ASP A 39 3.80 -12.94 2.07
CA ASP A 39 3.98 -12.39 3.42
C ASP A 39 3.08 -11.19 3.73
N ALA A 40 2.29 -10.70 2.76
CA ALA A 40 1.40 -9.56 2.94
C ALA A 40 0.06 -9.77 2.22
N ARG A 41 -0.91 -10.29 2.97
CA ARG A 41 -2.28 -10.58 2.50
C ARG A 41 -3.32 -9.56 2.99
N THR A 42 -2.92 -8.64 3.86
CA THR A 42 -3.76 -7.51 4.30
C THR A 42 -3.07 -6.19 3.97
N LEU A 43 -3.85 -5.12 3.87
CA LEU A 43 -3.31 -3.77 3.67
C LEU A 43 -2.32 -3.38 4.78
N HIS A 44 -2.62 -3.72 6.03
CA HIS A 44 -1.71 -3.50 7.17
C HIS A 44 -0.37 -4.21 6.99
N GLN A 45 -0.38 -5.47 6.56
CA GLN A 45 0.85 -6.21 6.27
C GLN A 45 1.60 -5.61 5.08
N ALA A 46 0.89 -5.17 4.04
CA ALA A 46 1.50 -4.56 2.85
C ALA A 46 2.22 -3.25 3.20
N ILE A 47 1.63 -2.40 4.05
CA ILE A 47 2.28 -1.16 4.52
C ILE A 47 3.53 -1.47 5.32
N ARG A 48 3.49 -2.45 6.25
CA ARG A 48 4.65 -2.84 7.05
C ARG A 48 5.74 -3.53 6.23
N ARG A 49 5.36 -4.30 5.20
CA ARG A 49 6.28 -4.80 4.18
C ARG A 49 6.96 -3.63 3.48
N GLY A 50 6.21 -2.64 3.02
CA GLY A 50 6.75 -1.44 2.37
C GLY A 50 7.79 -0.71 3.24
N LEU A 51 7.56 -0.56 4.55
CA LEU A 51 8.54 0.00 5.49
C LEU A 51 9.87 -0.76 5.45
N ARG A 52 9.83 -2.10 5.52
CA ARG A 52 11.01 -2.96 5.52
C ARG A 52 11.73 -2.95 4.18
N GLU A 53 11.00 -3.16 3.09
CA GLU A 53 11.59 -3.33 1.75
C GLU A 53 12.14 -2.01 1.19
N SER A 54 11.55 -0.87 1.57
CA SER A 54 12.01 0.46 1.17
C SER A 54 13.10 1.04 2.08
N ASN A 55 13.43 0.38 3.18
CA ASN A 55 14.27 0.93 4.25
C ASN A 55 13.76 2.30 4.74
N ASN A 56 12.48 2.35 5.10
CA ASN A 56 11.78 3.59 5.50
C ASN A 56 11.80 4.71 4.43
N GLY A 57 11.64 4.33 3.16
CA GLY A 57 11.58 5.26 2.04
C GLY A 57 10.27 6.08 1.96
N PRO A 58 10.11 6.89 0.91
CA PRO A 58 8.88 7.61 0.61
C PRO A 58 7.65 6.69 0.48
N MET A 59 6.55 7.06 1.14
CA MET A 59 5.27 6.34 1.09
C MET A 59 4.14 7.20 0.53
N LEU A 60 3.88 8.38 1.10
CA LEU A 60 2.76 9.24 0.72
C LEU A 60 3.26 10.61 0.24
N GLY A 61 2.92 10.98 -0.99
CA GLY A 61 3.21 12.29 -1.56
C GLY A 61 2.07 13.27 -1.29
N ILE A 62 2.37 14.41 -0.68
CA ILE A 62 1.43 15.50 -0.40
C ILE A 62 1.85 16.73 -1.22
N ARG A 63 0.91 17.35 -1.92
CA ARG A 63 1.16 18.64 -2.56
C ARG A 63 1.07 19.76 -1.55
N LYS A 64 2.17 20.47 -1.32
CA LYS A 64 2.21 21.63 -0.42
C LYS A 64 2.34 22.91 -1.25
N LYS A 65 1.34 23.78 -1.17
CA LYS A 65 1.35 25.09 -1.84
C LYS A 65 2.38 25.98 -1.15
N GLN A 66 3.28 26.55 -1.94
CA GLN A 66 4.31 27.47 -1.49
C GLN A 66 3.87 28.93 -1.74
N PRO A 67 4.50 29.90 -1.06
CA PRO A 67 4.18 31.32 -1.25
C PRO A 67 4.39 31.82 -2.70
N ASP A 68 5.32 31.21 -3.44
CA ASP A 68 5.60 31.51 -4.85
C ASP A 68 4.55 30.93 -5.83
N GLY A 69 3.51 30.29 -5.33
CA GLY A 69 2.44 29.68 -6.13
C GLY A 69 2.75 28.25 -6.62
N SER A 70 3.98 27.75 -6.43
CA SER A 70 4.31 26.36 -6.74
C SER A 70 3.64 25.39 -5.75
N ALA A 71 3.49 24.13 -6.15
CA ALA A 71 2.96 23.08 -5.29
C ALA A 71 3.66 21.74 -5.56
N PRO A 72 4.93 21.60 -5.16
CA PRO A 72 5.70 20.37 -5.31
C PRO A 72 5.16 19.26 -4.40
N TYR A 73 5.47 18.01 -4.77
CA TYR A 73 5.25 16.87 -3.88
C TYR A 73 6.25 16.89 -2.74
N VAL A 74 5.75 16.72 -1.53
CA VAL A 74 6.53 16.45 -0.33
C VAL A 74 6.15 15.05 0.14
N TRP A 75 7.15 14.21 0.34
CA TRP A 75 6.95 12.81 0.69
C TRP A 75 7.04 12.59 2.19
N LEU A 76 6.07 11.86 2.74
CA LEU A 76 6.16 11.26 4.06
C LEU A 76 6.79 9.88 3.93
N THR A 77 7.68 9.55 4.86
CA THR A 77 8.27 8.22 4.98
C THR A 77 7.24 7.19 5.47
N TYR A 78 7.52 5.90 5.29
CA TYR A 78 6.66 4.83 5.80
C TYR A 78 6.43 4.94 7.32
N GLN A 79 7.50 5.16 8.09
CA GLN A 79 7.43 5.26 9.55
C GLN A 79 6.55 6.43 9.98
N GLU A 80 6.75 7.60 9.36
CA GLU A 80 5.94 8.79 9.60
C GLU A 80 4.44 8.59 9.37
N VAL A 81 4.07 7.79 8.38
CA VAL A 81 2.67 7.47 8.09
C VAL A 81 2.12 6.46 9.09
N ILE A 82 2.91 5.44 9.43
CA ILE A 82 2.54 4.41 10.42
C ILE A 82 2.31 5.05 11.79
N ASP A 83 3.23 5.91 12.25
CA ASP A 83 3.13 6.57 13.55
C ASP A 83 1.86 7.43 13.64
N ARG A 84 1.57 8.22 12.61
CA ARG A 84 0.33 9.02 12.53
C ARG A 84 -0.93 8.15 12.53
N SER A 85 -0.89 6.99 11.87
CA SER A 85 -2.02 6.05 11.88
C SER A 85 -2.23 5.44 13.27
N VAL A 86 -1.17 5.19 14.03
CA VAL A 86 -1.23 4.70 15.41
C VAL A 86 -1.79 5.77 16.34
N ASP A 87 -1.29 7.00 16.24
CA ASP A 87 -1.78 8.14 17.04
C ASP A 87 -3.28 8.38 16.82
N LEU A 88 -3.73 8.33 15.56
CA LEU A 88 -5.14 8.41 15.21
C LEU A 88 -5.96 7.31 15.90
N THR A 89 -5.46 6.07 15.84
CA THR A 89 -6.15 4.91 16.41
C THR A 89 -6.26 5.03 17.93
N TYR A 90 -5.22 5.52 18.62
CA TYR A 90 -5.29 5.82 20.04
C TYR A 90 -6.34 6.89 20.35
N GLY A 91 -6.39 7.98 19.58
CA GLY A 91 -7.39 9.03 19.74
C GLY A 91 -8.82 8.53 19.53
N ILE A 92 -9.06 7.61 18.59
CA ILE A 92 -10.38 7.01 18.38
C ILE A 92 -10.74 6.08 19.55
N SER A 93 -9.77 5.31 20.03
CA SER A 93 -9.97 4.36 21.14
C SER A 93 -10.33 5.06 22.45
N THR A 94 -9.73 6.23 22.73
CA THR A 94 -10.04 7.01 23.93
C THR A 94 -11.46 7.58 23.92
N LEU A 95 -12.08 7.72 22.74
CA LEU A 95 -13.49 8.11 22.60
C LEU A 95 -14.47 6.96 22.86
N GLY A 96 -13.98 5.76 23.21
CA GLY A 96 -14.82 4.60 23.51
C GLY A 96 -15.37 3.87 22.27
N ILE A 97 -14.87 4.21 21.07
CA ILE A 97 -15.24 3.54 19.83
C ILE A 97 -14.53 2.18 19.78
N LYS A 98 -15.31 1.10 19.79
CA LYS A 98 -14.77 -0.27 19.79
C LYS A 98 -14.27 -0.65 18.40
N ALA A 99 -13.14 -1.36 18.36
CA ALA A 99 -12.70 -2.04 17.15
C ALA A 99 -13.71 -3.11 16.72
N GLY A 100 -13.81 -3.37 15.41
CA GLY A 100 -14.67 -4.38 14.85
C GLY A 100 -15.34 -3.98 13.54
N GLN A 101 -16.04 -4.93 12.94
CA GLN A 101 -16.62 -4.76 11.60
C GLN A 101 -17.70 -3.67 11.53
N GLN A 102 -18.36 -3.34 12.64
CA GLN A 102 -19.39 -2.31 12.70
C GLN A 102 -18.81 -0.89 12.64
N THR A 103 -17.55 -0.73 13.05
CA THR A 103 -16.86 0.57 13.09
C THR A 103 -15.74 0.67 12.06
N PHE A 104 -15.41 -0.46 11.40
CA PHE A 104 -14.31 -0.59 10.44
C PHE A 104 -12.94 -0.19 11.02
N ILE A 105 -12.77 -0.38 12.33
CA ILE A 105 -11.52 -0.13 13.05
C ILE A 105 -10.88 -1.47 13.39
N GLY A 106 -9.60 -1.63 13.01
CA GLY A 106 -8.80 -2.83 13.23
C GLY A 106 -7.84 -2.71 14.40
#